data_AF-A0A6G4N7S8-F1
#
_entry.id   AF-A0A6G4N7S8-F1
#
_cell.length_a   1.000
_cell.length_b   1.000
_cell.length_c   1.000
_cell.angle_alpha   90.00
_cell.angle_beta   90.00
_cell.angle_gamma   90.00
#
_symmetry.space_group_name_H-M   'P 1'
#
loop_
_entity.id
_entity.type
_entity.pdbx_description
1 polymer ?
#
loop_
_entity_poly.entity_id
_entity_poly.type
_entity_poly.pdbx_seq_one_letter_code
_entity_poly.pdbx_strand_id
1 'polypeptide(L)'
;MSDRFIKFNDEQLDAKQVMMLQDLARLLLKNEQTQVKIQKFPYYNPVQNVLITSWFWSHRPSHIEMAGLKTDVMLAAYGYHMMDVQIVNEVVQDKTFKHPKFYQQLFKLLEDMRVLNSIKVERPSTAKLIDLRLDTRVSYTESQIKVYRTKTQYTDLLFLYLEHAFLSQDFFDIPSIHSDLDDILVNMFL
;
A
#
# COMPACT_ATOMS: atom_id res chain seq x y z
N MET A 1 9.29 -5.02 43.45
CA MET A 1 10.31 -4.87 42.37
C MET A 1 10.20 -6.11 41.50
N SER A 2 9.81 -6.13 40.23
CA SER A 2 9.68 -5.10 39.19
C SER A 2 8.49 -5.54 38.33
N ASP A 3 7.38 -4.78 38.33
CA ASP A 3 6.34 -4.94 37.32
C ASP A 3 6.91 -4.41 35.99
N ARG A 4 7.37 -5.33 35.13
CA ARG A 4 7.67 -5.01 33.74
C ARG A 4 6.33 -4.80 33.03
N PHE A 5 5.80 -3.59 33.13
CA PHE A 5 4.76 -3.12 32.22
C PHE A 5 5.33 -3.18 30.80
N ILE A 6 4.89 -4.16 30.02
CA ILE A 6 4.97 -4.09 28.57
C ILE A 6 4.07 -2.92 28.21
N LYS A 7 4.66 -1.75 27.95
CA LYS A 7 3.97 -0.63 27.32
C LYS A 7 3.61 -1.09 25.91
N PHE A 8 2.45 -1.71 25.76
CA PHE A 8 1.82 -1.89 24.46
C PHE A 8 1.48 -0.49 23.94
N ASN A 9 2.39 0.08 23.17
CA ASN A 9 2.17 1.12 22.17
C ASN A 9 1.04 2.12 22.46
N ASP A 10 1.14 2.89 23.55
CA ASP A 10 0.41 4.17 23.66
C ASP A 10 1.10 5.20 22.74
N GLU A 11 1.17 4.91 21.43
CA GLU A 11 1.40 5.93 20.43
C GLU A 11 0.19 6.86 20.50
N GLN A 12 0.35 8.00 21.17
CA GLN A 12 -0.64 9.08 21.14
C GLN A 12 -0.73 9.56 19.69
N LEU A 13 -1.69 9.00 18.95
CA LEU A 13 -2.11 9.53 17.67
C LEU A 13 -2.47 10.99 17.85
N ASP A 14 -1.86 11.88 17.06
CA ASP A 14 -2.18 13.30 17.09
C ASP A 14 -3.66 13.48 16.74
N ALA A 15 -4.46 13.87 17.75
CA ALA A 15 -5.89 14.02 17.61
C ALA A 15 -6.25 15.00 16.47
N LYS A 16 -5.44 16.03 16.22
CA LYS A 16 -5.67 16.97 15.11
C LYS A 16 -5.49 16.30 13.77
N GLN A 17 -4.48 15.43 13.65
CA GLN A 17 -4.23 14.67 12.43
C GLN A 17 -5.37 13.69 12.17
N VAL A 18 -5.82 12.95 13.19
CA VAL A 18 -6.97 12.03 13.07
C VAL A 18 -8.23 12.77 12.65
N MET A 19 -8.54 13.93 13.26
CA MET A 19 -9.67 14.76 12.88
C MET A 19 -9.60 15.21 11.42
N MET A 20 -8.43 15.69 10.97
CA MET A 20 -8.22 16.10 9.58
C MET A 20 -8.43 14.95 8.59
N LEU A 21 -7.89 13.77 8.90
CA LEU A 21 -8.07 12.58 8.06
C LEU A 21 -9.52 12.14 8.03
N GLN A 22 -10.23 12.24 9.15
CA GLN A 22 -11.64 11.92 9.25
C GLN A 22 -12.51 12.88 8.42
N ASP A 23 -12.23 14.18 8.47
CA ASP A 23 -12.93 15.18 7.65
C ASP A 23 -12.68 14.94 6.14
N LEU A 24 -11.45 14.59 5.77
CA LEU A 24 -11.13 14.19 4.40
C LEU A 24 -11.89 12.91 3.98
N ALA A 25 -11.93 11.89 4.83
CA ALA A 25 -12.63 10.63 4.56
C ALA A 25 -14.12 10.86 4.36
N ARG A 26 -14.76 11.64 5.25
CA ARG A 26 -16.18 12.01 5.17
C ARG A 26 -16.50 12.75 3.87
N LEU A 27 -15.63 13.68 3.48
CA LEU A 27 -15.78 14.43 2.23
C LEU A 27 -15.72 13.51 1.01
N LEU A 28 -14.74 12.60 0.94
CA LEU A 28 -14.55 11.72 -0.22
C LEU A 28 -15.58 10.59 -0.29
N LEU A 29 -16.01 10.06 0.85
CA LEU A 29 -17.01 8.99 0.94
C LEU A 29 -18.45 9.51 0.98
N LYS A 30 -18.64 10.83 1.11
CA LYS A 30 -19.95 11.49 1.28
C LYS A 30 -20.76 10.90 2.43
N ASN A 31 -20.09 10.60 3.54
CA ASN A 31 -20.69 10.00 4.72
C ASN A 31 -20.14 10.63 6.00
N GLU A 32 -20.97 11.42 6.68
CA GLU A 32 -20.57 12.19 7.88
C GLU A 32 -20.21 11.31 9.08
N GLN A 33 -20.69 10.06 9.10
CA GLN A 33 -20.43 9.11 10.18
C GLN A 33 -19.13 8.34 9.99
N THR A 34 -18.42 8.51 8.85
CA THR A 34 -17.16 7.79 8.61
C THR A 34 -16.14 8.12 9.68
N GLN A 35 -15.55 7.07 10.25
CA GLN A 35 -14.45 7.17 11.22
C GLN A 35 -13.13 6.78 10.58
N VAL A 36 -12.03 7.36 11.08
CA VAL A 36 -10.67 6.97 10.66
C VAL A 36 -9.94 6.30 11.82
N LYS A 37 -9.27 5.18 11.54
CA LYS A 37 -8.37 4.50 12.48
C LYS A 37 -7.04 4.20 11.81
N ILE A 38 -5.99 4.02 12.62
CA ILE A 38 -4.67 3.60 12.13
C ILE A 38 -4.48 2.12 12.43
N GLN A 39 -4.23 1.31 11.40
CA GLN A 39 -3.90 -0.11 11.53
C GLN A 39 -2.80 -0.49 10.54
N LYS A 40 -2.45 -1.78 10.45
CA LYS A 40 -1.30 -2.23 9.68
C LYS A 40 -1.44 -1.92 8.18
N PHE A 41 -2.63 -2.14 7.61
CA PHE A 41 -2.87 -2.01 6.18
C PHE A 41 -4.03 -1.04 5.92
N PRO A 42 -3.92 -0.17 4.91
CA PRO A 42 -4.96 0.80 4.60
C PRO A 42 -6.09 0.15 3.79
N TYR A 43 -7.34 0.41 4.15
CA TYR A 43 -8.54 -0.01 3.43
C TYR A 43 -9.77 0.73 3.96
N TYR A 44 -10.89 0.67 3.24
CA TYR A 44 -12.17 1.14 3.74
C TYR A 44 -13.11 -0.04 3.98
N ASN A 45 -13.72 -0.10 5.16
CA ASN A 45 -14.77 -1.06 5.49
C ASN A 45 -16.15 -0.38 5.35
N PRO A 46 -16.92 -0.64 4.29
CA PRO A 46 -18.22 -0.02 4.08
C PRO A 46 -19.30 -0.51 5.05
N VAL A 47 -19.15 -1.72 5.61
CA VAL A 47 -20.12 -2.30 6.56
C VAL A 47 -20.03 -1.59 7.91
N GLN A 48 -18.81 -1.32 8.38
CA GLN A 48 -18.58 -0.62 9.64
C GLN A 48 -18.46 0.89 9.47
N ASN A 49 -18.39 1.39 8.23
CA ASN A 49 -18.12 2.78 7.89
C ASN A 49 -16.82 3.31 8.55
N VAL A 50 -15.77 2.48 8.49
CA VAL A 50 -14.45 2.79 9.07
C VAL A 50 -13.41 2.74 7.98
N LEU A 51 -12.68 3.85 7.81
CA LEU A 51 -11.51 3.93 6.95
C LEU A 51 -10.24 3.71 7.80
N ILE A 52 -9.36 2.88 7.29
CA ILE A 52 -8.10 2.53 7.91
C ILE A 52 -6.94 3.17 7.15
N THR A 53 -6.07 3.87 7.85
CA THR A 53 -4.75 4.31 7.36
C THR A 53 -3.63 3.44 7.95
N SER A 54 -2.46 3.44 7.32
CA SER A 54 -1.37 2.53 7.68
C SER A 54 -0.41 3.10 8.74
N TRP A 55 0.00 2.27 9.70
CA TRP A 55 1.16 2.51 10.58
C TRP A 55 2.48 2.62 9.81
N PHE A 56 2.52 2.26 8.52
CA PHE A 56 3.71 2.40 7.68
C PHE A 56 4.27 3.83 7.68
N TRP A 57 3.39 4.82 7.81
CA TRP A 57 3.74 6.24 7.77
C TRP A 57 4.24 6.78 9.10
N SER A 58 3.94 6.09 10.20
CA SER A 58 4.31 6.50 11.56
C SER A 58 5.84 6.62 11.70
N HIS A 59 6.27 7.57 12.54
CA HIS A 59 7.69 7.86 12.83
C HIS A 59 8.52 8.36 11.62
N ARG A 60 7.89 8.70 10.50
CA ARG A 60 8.56 9.38 9.39
C ARG A 60 8.60 10.89 9.65
N PRO A 61 9.45 11.66 8.91
CA PRO A 61 9.35 13.10 8.92
C PRO A 61 7.91 13.57 8.71
N SER A 62 7.46 14.54 9.51
CA SER A 62 6.04 14.95 9.59
C SER A 62 5.38 15.21 8.23
N HIS A 63 6.11 15.79 7.27
CA HIS A 63 5.60 16.03 5.92
C HIS A 63 5.34 14.74 5.12
N ILE A 64 6.18 13.70 5.28
CA ILE A 64 6.03 12.37 4.67
C ILE A 64 4.87 11.63 5.33
N GLU A 65 4.83 11.65 6.65
CA GLU A 65 3.75 11.00 7.41
C GLU A 65 2.37 11.57 7.02
N MET A 66 2.26 12.90 6.99
CA MET A 66 1.02 13.57 6.60
C MET A 66 0.63 13.27 5.14
N ALA A 67 1.60 13.27 4.21
CA ALA A 67 1.34 12.93 2.81
C ALA A 67 0.90 11.46 2.66
N GLY A 68 1.57 10.55 3.34
CA GLY A 68 1.26 9.13 3.35
C GLY A 68 -0.14 8.82 3.89
N LEU A 69 -0.49 9.40 5.03
CA LEU A 69 -1.82 9.21 5.64
C LEU A 69 -2.94 9.82 4.78
N LYS A 70 -2.73 11.02 4.22
CA LYS A 70 -3.71 11.63 3.29
C LYS A 70 -3.91 10.78 2.05
N THR A 71 -2.82 10.27 1.48
CA THR A 71 -2.89 9.40 0.30
C THR A 71 -3.49 8.03 0.61
N ASP A 72 -3.34 7.49 1.83
CA ASP A 72 -4.09 6.30 2.28
C ASP A 72 -5.60 6.56 2.30
N VAL A 73 -6.03 7.71 2.83
CA VAL A 73 -7.46 8.09 2.82
C VAL A 73 -7.98 8.19 1.38
N MET A 74 -7.23 8.87 0.50
CA MET A 74 -7.60 8.99 -0.91
C MET A 74 -7.67 7.62 -1.57
N LEU A 75 -6.65 6.79 -1.42
CA LEU A 75 -6.56 5.46 -2.02
C LEU A 75 -7.70 4.55 -1.57
N ALA A 76 -8.03 4.54 -0.27
CA ALA A 76 -9.12 3.74 0.26
C ALA A 76 -10.50 4.22 -0.22
N ALA A 77 -10.73 5.55 -0.24
CA ALA A 77 -12.00 6.12 -0.65
C ALA A 77 -12.23 5.98 -2.16
N TYR A 78 -11.25 6.37 -2.98
CA TYR A 78 -11.32 6.23 -4.43
C TYR A 78 -11.31 4.77 -4.86
N GLY A 79 -10.48 3.94 -4.22
CA GLY A 79 -10.47 2.50 -4.48
C GLY A 79 -11.86 1.91 -4.28
N TYR A 80 -12.57 2.27 -3.21
CA TYR A 80 -13.95 1.82 -3.01
C TYR A 80 -14.91 2.27 -4.12
N HIS A 81 -14.84 3.53 -4.56
CA HIS A 81 -15.71 4.05 -5.61
C HIS A 81 -15.40 3.49 -7.00
N MET A 82 -14.14 3.18 -7.28
CA MET A 82 -13.65 2.74 -8.59
C MET A 82 -13.57 1.22 -8.73
N MET A 83 -13.80 0.47 -7.65
CA MET A 83 -13.71 -0.97 -7.63
C MET A 83 -14.90 -1.60 -8.36
N ASP A 84 -14.60 -2.59 -9.20
CA ASP A 84 -15.61 -3.49 -9.74
C ASP A 84 -15.76 -4.71 -8.83
N VAL A 85 -16.95 -4.88 -8.25
CA VAL A 85 -17.26 -5.97 -7.32
C VAL A 85 -17.18 -7.34 -8.00
N GLN A 86 -17.52 -7.45 -9.28
CA GLN A 86 -17.47 -8.71 -10.01
C GLN A 86 -16.02 -9.14 -10.21
N ILE A 87 -15.16 -8.23 -10.67
CA ILE A 87 -13.72 -8.49 -10.86
C ILE A 87 -13.05 -8.87 -9.54
N VAL A 88 -13.33 -8.14 -8.46
CA VAL A 88 -12.75 -8.46 -7.15
C VAL A 88 -13.20 -9.83 -6.65
N ASN A 89 -14.48 -10.19 -6.84
CA ASN A 89 -14.97 -11.51 -6.47
C ASN A 89 -14.32 -12.62 -7.32
N GLU A 90 -14.11 -12.39 -8.61
CA GLU A 90 -13.38 -13.31 -9.47
C GLU A 90 -11.97 -13.57 -8.92
N VAL A 91 -11.20 -12.53 -8.64
CA VAL A 91 -9.83 -12.64 -8.09
C VAL A 91 -9.81 -13.33 -6.72
N VAL A 92 -10.74 -12.99 -5.82
CA VAL A 92 -10.77 -13.52 -4.46
C VAL A 92 -11.23 -14.98 -4.43
N GLN A 93 -12.14 -15.37 -5.33
CA GLN A 93 -12.71 -16.72 -5.39
C GLN A 93 -11.98 -17.65 -6.36
N ASP A 94 -11.03 -17.14 -7.15
CA ASP A 94 -10.25 -17.92 -8.10
C ASP A 94 -9.48 -19.05 -7.40
N LYS A 95 -9.74 -20.28 -7.87
CA LYS A 95 -9.05 -21.51 -7.43
C LYS A 95 -8.22 -22.15 -8.54
N THR A 96 -8.22 -21.58 -9.73
CA THR A 96 -7.47 -22.07 -10.89
C THR A 96 -5.98 -21.80 -10.73
N PHE A 97 -5.63 -20.66 -10.11
CA PHE A 97 -4.25 -20.33 -9.80
C PHE A 97 -3.69 -21.19 -8.67
N LYS A 98 -2.51 -21.80 -8.88
CA LYS A 98 -1.83 -22.62 -7.87
C LYS A 98 -1.46 -21.82 -6.61
N HIS A 99 -1.23 -20.52 -6.76
CA HIS A 99 -0.79 -19.60 -5.71
C HIS A 99 -1.77 -18.41 -5.58
N PRO A 100 -3.00 -18.63 -5.07
CA PRO A 100 -4.06 -17.60 -5.09
C PRO A 100 -3.71 -16.37 -4.25
N LYS A 101 -2.99 -16.53 -3.13
CA LYS A 101 -2.55 -15.39 -2.30
C LYS A 101 -1.59 -14.46 -3.06
N PHE A 102 -0.67 -15.02 -3.84
CA PHE A 102 0.26 -14.24 -4.64
C PHE A 102 -0.48 -13.46 -5.73
N TYR A 103 -1.43 -14.12 -6.41
CA TYR A 103 -2.31 -13.47 -7.38
C TYR A 103 -3.09 -12.29 -6.75
N GLN A 104 -3.71 -12.51 -5.58
CA GLN A 104 -4.43 -11.46 -4.85
C GLN A 104 -3.52 -10.28 -4.45
N GLN A 105 -2.29 -10.56 -4.03
CA GLN A 105 -1.31 -9.52 -3.68
C GLN A 105 -0.89 -8.71 -4.91
N LEU A 106 -0.64 -9.35 -6.04
CA LEU A 106 -0.33 -8.66 -7.31
C LEU A 106 -1.52 -7.83 -7.80
N PHE A 107 -2.72 -8.40 -7.78
CA PHE A 107 -3.94 -7.67 -8.13
C PHE A 107 -4.10 -6.41 -7.28
N LYS A 108 -3.92 -6.54 -5.94
CA LYS A 108 -4.02 -5.39 -5.04
C LYS A 108 -2.96 -4.32 -5.34
N LEU A 109 -1.72 -4.70 -5.63
CA LEU A 109 -0.66 -3.78 -6.00
C LEU A 109 -0.98 -3.01 -7.28
N LEU A 110 -1.42 -3.73 -8.32
CA LEU A 110 -1.82 -3.14 -9.60
C LEU A 110 -3.02 -2.19 -9.43
N GLU A 111 -4.00 -2.61 -8.64
CA GLU A 111 -5.19 -1.81 -8.36
C GLU A 111 -4.84 -0.52 -7.63
N ASP A 112 -3.91 -0.58 -6.67
CA ASP A 112 -3.42 0.62 -5.99
C ASP A 112 -2.76 1.60 -6.97
N MET A 113 -1.92 1.11 -7.88
CA MET A 113 -1.29 1.94 -8.91
C MET A 113 -2.33 2.55 -9.87
N ARG A 114 -3.31 1.77 -10.31
CA ARG A 114 -4.41 2.24 -11.17
C ARG A 114 -5.19 3.38 -10.51
N VAL A 115 -5.56 3.20 -9.25
CA VAL A 115 -6.32 4.20 -8.48
C VAL A 115 -5.47 5.45 -8.24
N LEU A 116 -4.21 5.32 -7.84
CA LEU A 116 -3.30 6.46 -7.66
C LEU A 116 -3.14 7.28 -8.95
N ASN A 117 -2.94 6.61 -10.08
CA ASN A 117 -2.86 7.27 -11.39
C ASN A 117 -4.16 7.99 -11.74
N SER A 118 -5.30 7.38 -11.46
CA SER A 118 -6.61 8.00 -11.69
C SER A 118 -6.81 9.25 -10.81
N ILE A 119 -6.41 9.19 -9.54
CA ILE A 119 -6.44 10.35 -8.63
C ILE A 119 -5.54 11.48 -9.15
N LYS A 120 -4.35 11.18 -9.69
CA LYS A 120 -3.46 12.21 -10.27
C LYS A 120 -4.11 12.93 -11.45
N VAL A 121 -4.87 12.20 -12.28
CA VAL A 121 -5.60 12.76 -13.43
C VAL A 121 -6.79 13.61 -12.97
N GLU A 122 -7.63 13.07 -12.08
CA GLU A 122 -8.83 13.77 -11.59
C GLU A 122 -8.51 14.96 -10.69
N ARG A 123 -7.42 14.89 -9.91
CA ARG A 123 -7.00 15.92 -8.96
C ARG A 123 -5.50 16.20 -9.06
N PRO A 124 -5.04 16.96 -10.07
CA PRO A 124 -3.62 17.25 -10.28
C PRO A 124 -2.91 17.88 -9.07
N SER A 125 -3.64 18.58 -8.20
CA SER A 125 -3.10 19.17 -6.97
C SER A 125 -2.59 18.14 -5.95
N THR A 126 -3.02 16.88 -6.04
CA THR A 126 -2.56 15.79 -5.16
C THR A 126 -1.31 15.11 -5.68
N ALA A 127 -0.88 15.38 -6.92
CA ALA A 127 0.24 14.71 -7.57
C ALA A 127 1.50 14.71 -6.70
N LYS A 128 1.88 15.86 -6.14
CA LYS A 128 3.05 15.98 -5.26
C LYS A 128 2.98 15.08 -4.01
N LEU A 129 1.79 14.86 -3.45
CA LEU A 129 1.61 13.98 -2.28
C LEU A 129 1.72 12.51 -2.69
N ILE A 130 1.19 12.17 -3.88
CA ILE A 130 1.27 10.82 -4.44
C ILE A 130 2.71 10.49 -4.84
N ASP A 131 3.42 11.42 -5.46
CA ASP A 131 4.83 11.24 -5.84
C ASP A 131 5.68 11.00 -4.57
N LEU A 132 5.48 11.79 -3.52
CA LEU A 132 6.16 11.59 -2.23
C LEU A 132 5.84 10.22 -1.60
N ARG A 133 4.60 9.74 -1.73
CA ARG A 133 4.20 8.39 -1.29
C ARG A 133 4.98 7.33 -2.06
N LEU A 134 5.01 7.43 -3.39
CA LEU A 134 5.69 6.48 -4.28
C LEU A 134 7.19 6.45 -3.99
N ASP A 135 7.86 7.60 -3.93
CA ASP A 135 9.30 7.71 -3.62
C ASP A 135 9.63 7.07 -2.27
N THR A 136 8.78 7.29 -1.27
CA THR A 136 8.94 6.70 0.07
C THR A 136 8.75 5.17 0.04
N ARG A 137 7.81 4.67 -0.77
CA ARG A 137 7.59 3.23 -0.95
C ARG A 137 8.74 2.58 -1.69
N VAL A 138 9.22 3.17 -2.78
CA VAL A 138 10.39 2.70 -3.55
C VAL A 138 11.60 2.59 -2.62
N SER A 139 11.94 3.66 -1.89
CA SER A 139 13.07 3.66 -0.95
C SER A 139 12.96 2.58 0.13
N TYR A 140 11.74 2.32 0.62
CA TYR A 140 11.48 1.23 1.57
C TYR A 140 11.67 -0.14 0.93
N THR A 141 11.10 -0.37 -0.25
CA THR A 141 11.19 -1.63 -1.00
C THR A 141 12.64 -1.95 -1.33
N GLU A 142 13.44 -0.99 -1.80
CA GLU A 142 14.88 -1.16 -2.03
C GLU A 142 15.64 -1.59 -0.76
N SER A 143 15.26 -1.02 0.38
CA SER A 143 15.83 -1.41 1.68
C SER A 143 15.44 -2.85 2.05
N GLN A 144 14.19 -3.25 1.78
CA GLN A 144 13.75 -4.63 1.99
C GLN A 144 14.45 -5.61 1.04
N ILE A 145 14.64 -5.27 -0.24
CA ILE A 145 15.37 -6.09 -1.22
C ILE A 145 16.76 -6.44 -0.69
N LYS A 146 17.50 -5.45 -0.18
CA LYS A 146 18.83 -5.66 0.43
C LYS A 146 18.80 -6.67 1.58
N VAL A 147 17.78 -6.57 2.45
CA VAL A 147 17.60 -7.51 3.58
C VAL A 147 17.25 -8.91 3.09
N TYR A 148 16.26 -9.05 2.22
CA TYR A 148 15.75 -10.36 1.78
C TYR A 148 16.74 -11.10 0.87
N ARG A 149 17.59 -10.37 0.13
CA ARG A 149 18.71 -10.96 -0.62
C ARG A 149 19.67 -11.72 0.28
N THR A 150 19.91 -11.24 1.50
CA THR A 150 20.80 -11.93 2.46
C THR A 150 20.16 -13.13 3.16
N LYS A 151 18.83 -13.24 3.14
CA LYS A 151 18.06 -14.28 3.84
C LYS A 151 17.68 -15.48 2.97
N THR A 152 18.06 -15.50 1.69
CA THR A 152 17.70 -16.57 0.72
C THR A 152 16.18 -16.83 0.61
N GLN A 153 15.35 -15.81 0.84
CA GLN A 153 13.89 -15.88 0.71
C GLN A 153 13.47 -15.40 -0.69
N TYR A 154 13.63 -16.29 -1.68
CA TYR A 154 13.52 -15.92 -3.10
C TYR A 154 12.12 -15.48 -3.54
N THR A 155 11.05 -16.04 -2.97
CA THR A 155 9.67 -15.67 -3.33
C THR A 155 9.31 -14.26 -2.85
N ASP A 156 9.70 -13.91 -1.62
CA ASP A 156 9.52 -12.54 -1.11
C ASP A 156 10.38 -11.55 -1.91
N LEU A 157 11.59 -11.95 -2.28
CA LEU A 157 12.48 -11.15 -3.11
C LEU A 157 11.88 -10.88 -4.50
N LEU A 158 11.28 -11.89 -5.13
CA LEU A 158 10.55 -11.72 -6.40
C LEU A 158 9.40 -10.73 -6.25
N PHE A 159 8.60 -10.84 -5.19
CA PHE A 159 7.50 -9.90 -4.94
C PHE A 159 8.00 -8.48 -4.73
N LEU A 160 9.11 -8.29 -4.01
CA LEU A 160 9.72 -6.98 -3.78
C LEU A 160 10.26 -6.36 -5.08
N TYR A 161 10.85 -7.16 -5.97
CA TYR A 161 11.30 -6.65 -7.27
C TYR A 161 10.12 -6.27 -8.18
N LEU A 162 9.05 -7.06 -8.19
CA LEU A 162 7.81 -6.69 -8.88
C LEU A 162 7.24 -5.38 -8.31
N GLU A 163 7.14 -5.26 -6.98
CA GLU A 163 6.70 -4.04 -6.33
C GLU A 163 7.57 -2.84 -6.72
N HIS A 164 8.89 -2.99 -6.72
CA HIS A 164 9.81 -1.93 -7.14
C HIS A 164 9.54 -1.50 -8.58
N ALA A 165 9.46 -2.44 -9.52
CA ALA A 165 9.19 -2.17 -10.93
C ALA A 165 7.84 -1.48 -11.16
N PHE A 166 6.77 -1.92 -10.46
CA PHE A 166 5.47 -1.26 -10.54
C PHE A 166 5.50 0.16 -9.97
N LEU A 167 6.19 0.38 -8.86
CA LEU A 167 6.26 1.71 -8.23
C LEU A 167 7.14 2.69 -9.02
N SER A 168 8.27 2.22 -9.56
CA SER A 168 9.21 3.02 -10.37
C SER A 168 8.76 3.18 -11.82
N GLN A 169 7.81 2.33 -12.27
CA GLN A 169 7.44 2.18 -13.69
C GLN A 169 8.63 1.73 -14.56
N ASP A 170 9.62 1.08 -13.97
CA ASP A 170 10.79 0.56 -14.65
C ASP A 170 10.78 -0.98 -14.65
N PHE A 171 10.55 -1.55 -15.83
CA PHE A 171 10.62 -2.99 -16.08
C PHE A 171 11.87 -3.39 -16.87
N PHE A 172 12.79 -2.46 -17.14
CA PHE A 172 14.00 -2.74 -17.89
C PHE A 172 15.15 -3.20 -16.99
N ASP A 173 15.12 -2.85 -15.70
CA ASP A 173 16.07 -3.37 -14.72
C ASP A 173 15.65 -4.76 -14.22
N ILE A 174 16.10 -5.78 -14.96
CA ILE A 174 15.75 -7.18 -14.67
C ILE A 174 16.54 -7.66 -13.45
N PRO A 175 15.87 -8.07 -12.36
CA PRO A 175 16.55 -8.51 -11.15
C PRO A 175 17.22 -9.88 -11.32
N SER A 176 18.41 -10.04 -10.72
CA SER A 176 19.02 -11.36 -10.50
C SER A 176 18.74 -11.84 -9.08
N ILE A 177 18.08 -13.00 -8.97
CA ILE A 177 17.69 -13.64 -7.71
C ILE A 177 18.53 -14.89 -7.46
N HIS A 178 18.59 -15.77 -8.47
CA HIS A 178 19.25 -17.07 -8.42
C HIS A 178 19.45 -17.57 -9.85
N SER A 179 20.57 -18.21 -10.15
CA SER A 179 20.91 -18.69 -11.51
C SER A 179 19.77 -19.45 -12.19
N ASP A 180 19.08 -20.29 -11.43
CA ASP A 180 18.01 -21.16 -11.93
C ASP A 180 16.69 -20.41 -12.22
N LEU A 181 16.56 -19.16 -11.74
CA LEU A 181 15.39 -18.32 -11.92
C LEU A 181 15.64 -17.15 -12.88
N ASP A 182 16.89 -16.73 -13.05
CA ASP A 182 17.23 -15.51 -13.79
C ASP A 182 16.73 -15.54 -15.24
N ASP A 183 16.81 -16.68 -15.94
CA ASP A 183 16.26 -16.84 -17.30
C ASP A 183 14.74 -16.66 -17.35
N ILE A 184 14.02 -17.10 -16.30
CA ILE A 184 12.56 -16.92 -16.20
C ILE A 184 12.24 -15.45 -15.97
N LEU A 185 13.02 -14.76 -15.14
CA LEU A 185 12.83 -13.34 -14.85
C LEU A 185 13.05 -12.49 -16.11
N VAL A 186 14.05 -12.83 -16.92
CA VAL A 186 14.27 -12.14 -18.20
C VAL A 186 13.04 -12.23 -19.11
N ASN A 187 12.44 -13.42 -19.23
CA ASN A 187 11.23 -13.60 -20.04
C ASN A 187 9.95 -12.98 -19.43
N MET A 188 9.95 -12.67 -18.13
CA MET A 188 8.80 -12.07 -17.46
C MET A 188 8.79 -10.54 -17.59
N PHE A 189 9.99 -9.93 -17.64
CA PHE A 189 10.17 -8.48 -17.70
C PHE A 189 10.30 -7.93 -19.13
N LEU A 190 10.66 -8.77 -20.12
CA LEU A 190 10.76 -8.43 -21.56
C LEU A 190 9.60 -9.02 -22.36
#